data_AF-A0A0D1BPD5-F1
#
_entry.id   AF-A0A0D1BPD5-F1
#
_cell.length_a   1.000
_cell.length_b   1.000
_cell.length_c   1.000
_cell.angle_alpha   90.00
_cell.angle_beta   90.00
_cell.angle_gamma   90.00
#
_symmetry.space_group_name_H-M   'P 1'
#
loop_
_entity.id
_entity.type
_entity.pdbx_description
1 polymer ?
#
loop_
_entity_poly.entity_id
_entity_poly.type
_entity_poly.pdbx_seq_one_letter_code
_entity_poly.pdbx_strand_id
1 'polypeptide(L)'
;MSQMKIFELSIVNTMDITTIKECKGMKKGIHFKKQVHHLKFYRNDRNITAVMTDKTGMIKGVGIAKCNPKDTFDIKKGLPLAELRAREDFYKSTAERFLREEF
;
A
#
# COMPACT_ATOMS: atom_id res chain seq x y z
N MET A 1 13.51 21.27 1.13
CA MET A 1 13.80 20.17 2.07
C MET A 1 13.83 18.87 1.29
N SER A 2 14.92 18.11 1.36
CA SER A 2 15.10 16.88 0.59
C SER A 2 14.52 15.67 1.33
N GLN A 3 13.81 14.80 0.61
CA GLN A 3 13.40 13.49 1.13
C GLN A 3 14.60 12.56 1.15
N MET A 4 14.92 12.00 2.33
CA MET A 4 15.98 11.01 2.47
C MET A 4 15.37 9.61 2.43
N LYS A 5 15.79 8.76 1.48
CA LYS A 5 15.41 7.34 1.48
C LYS A 5 16.05 6.66 2.68
N ILE A 6 15.25 5.90 3.43
CA ILE A 6 15.69 5.17 4.62
C ILE A 6 16.07 3.74 4.23
N PHE A 7 15.12 2.98 3.68
CA PHE A 7 15.31 1.63 3.16
C PHE A 7 14.17 1.23 2.21
N GLU A 8 14.29 0.03 1.64
CA GLU A 8 13.29 -0.58 0.76
C GLU A 8 13.10 -2.06 1.13
N LEU A 9 11.87 -2.53 1.03
CA LEU A 9 11.48 -3.93 1.24
C LEU A 9 10.80 -4.47 0.00
N SER A 10 11.08 -5.71 -0.37
CA SER A 10 10.25 -6.46 -1.31
C SER A 10 9.22 -7.26 -0.54
N ILE A 11 7.95 -7.03 -0.82
CA ILE A 11 6.82 -7.67 -0.16
C ILE A 11 5.98 -8.44 -1.17
N VAL A 12 5.39 -9.54 -0.72
CA VAL A 12 4.41 -10.29 -1.50
C VAL A 12 3.06 -10.09 -0.85
N ASN A 13 2.15 -9.42 -1.54
CA ASN A 13 0.76 -9.32 -1.13
C ASN A 13 -0.03 -10.46 -1.77
N THR A 14 -0.72 -11.22 -0.94
CA THR A 14 -1.63 -12.29 -1.35
C THR A 14 -3.07 -11.86 -1.08
N MET A 15 -3.96 -12.12 -2.02
CA MET A 15 -5.37 -11.84 -1.88
C MET A 15 -6.18 -13.03 -2.36
N ASP A 16 -7.09 -13.48 -1.51
CA ASP A 16 -8.07 -14.52 -1.82
C ASP A 16 -9.36 -13.81 -2.24
N ILE A 17 -9.79 -14.06 -3.47
CA ILE A 17 -10.94 -13.41 -4.08
C ILE A 17 -11.99 -14.48 -4.33
N THR A 18 -13.10 -14.40 -3.62
CA THR A 18 -14.25 -15.29 -3.85
C THR A 18 -15.31 -14.53 -4.63
N THR A 19 -15.53 -14.92 -5.89
CA THR A 19 -16.59 -14.35 -6.73
C THR A 19 -17.84 -15.23 -6.66
N ILE A 20 -18.92 -14.68 -6.10
CA ILE A 20 -20.20 -15.40 -5.91
C ILE A 20 -21.08 -15.43 -7.16
N LYS A 21 -20.89 -14.45 -8.05
CA LYS A 21 -21.53 -14.31 -9.36
C LYS A 21 -20.44 -14.05 -10.42
N GLU A 22 -20.75 -14.31 -11.67
CA GLU A 22 -19.83 -13.97 -12.77
C GLU A 22 -19.88 -12.45 -13.02
N CYS A 23 -18.70 -11.84 -13.03
CA CYS A 23 -18.53 -10.39 -13.20
C CYS A 23 -17.74 -10.15 -14.49
N LYS A 24 -17.84 -8.95 -15.07
CA LYS A 24 -17.20 -8.66 -16.34
C LYS A 24 -15.68 -8.81 -16.20
N GLY A 25 -15.13 -9.87 -16.82
CA GLY A 25 -13.69 -10.21 -16.72
C GLY A 25 -13.30 -11.14 -15.55
N MET A 26 -14.25 -11.64 -14.75
CA MET A 26 -14.00 -12.59 -13.66
C MET A 26 -15.04 -13.71 -13.58
N LYS A 27 -14.58 -14.96 -13.77
CA LYS A 27 -15.41 -16.16 -13.59
C LYS A 27 -15.81 -16.33 -12.12
N LYS A 28 -16.97 -16.95 -11.87
CA LYS A 28 -17.39 -17.41 -10.54
C LYS A 28 -16.37 -18.40 -9.96
N GLY A 29 -16.03 -18.28 -8.68
CA GLY A 29 -15.13 -19.21 -7.98
C GLY A 29 -14.15 -18.54 -7.02
N ILE A 30 -13.16 -19.33 -6.56
CA ILE A 30 -12.09 -18.87 -5.69
C ILE A 30 -10.86 -18.58 -6.54
N HIS A 31 -10.31 -17.37 -6.44
CA HIS A 31 -9.14 -16.92 -7.16
C HIS A 31 -8.07 -16.47 -6.19
N PHE A 32 -6.83 -16.92 -6.42
CA PHE A 32 -5.67 -16.52 -5.64
C PHE A 32 -4.85 -15.52 -6.44
N LYS A 33 -4.65 -14.32 -5.90
CA LYS A 33 -3.82 -13.30 -6.54
C LYS A 33 -2.57 -13.02 -5.71
N LYS A 34 -1.40 -13.28 -6.30
CA LYS A 34 -0.10 -12.92 -5.73
C LYS A 34 0.47 -11.70 -6.46
N GLN A 35 0.81 -10.66 -5.72
CA GLN A 35 1.41 -9.44 -6.27
C GLN A 35 2.66 -9.08 -5.50
N VAL A 36 3.79 -9.03 -6.21
CA VAL A 36 5.06 -8.56 -5.66
C VAL A 36 5.08 -7.04 -5.74
N HIS A 37 5.35 -6.40 -4.61
CA HIS A 37 5.51 -4.97 -4.52
C HIS A 37 6.83 -4.60 -3.85
N HIS A 38 7.28 -3.39 -4.13
CA HIS A 38 8.42 -2.76 -3.49
C HIS A 38 7.90 -1.65 -2.58
N LEU A 39 8.23 -1.72 -1.30
CA LEU A 39 7.85 -0.72 -0.31
C LEU A 39 9.07 0.13 0.05
N LYS A 40 9.06 1.39 -0.36
CA LYS A 40 10.16 2.34 -0.16
C LYS A 40 9.80 3.33 0.94
N PHE A 41 10.71 3.52 1.89
CA PHE A 41 10.51 4.45 2.99
C PHE A 41 11.38 5.69 2.83
N TYR A 42 10.77 6.84 3.05
CA TYR A 42 11.39 8.15 2.98
C TYR A 42 11.14 8.91 4.28
N ARG A 43 12.11 9.72 4.70
CA ARG A 43 11.96 10.65 5.81
C ARG A 43 12.08 12.08 5.31
N ASN A 44 11.22 12.94 5.85
CA ASN A 44 11.37 14.39 5.78
C ASN A 44 11.05 14.98 7.15
N ASP A 45 12.07 15.48 7.85
CA ASP A 45 12.00 15.96 9.23
C ASP A 45 11.37 14.94 10.20
N ARG A 46 10.09 15.17 10.52
CA ARG A 46 9.24 14.42 11.46
C ARG A 46 8.14 13.63 10.75
N ASN A 47 8.25 13.52 9.43
CA ASN A 47 7.34 12.75 8.58
C ASN A 47 8.06 11.53 8.02
N ILE A 48 7.33 10.42 7.95
CA ILE A 48 7.75 9.20 7.26
C ILE A 48 6.73 8.93 6.16
N THR A 49 7.23 8.71 4.95
CA THR A 49 6.41 8.34 3.79
C THR A 49 6.80 6.94 3.35
N ALA A 50 5.82 6.06 3.20
CA ALA A 50 5.95 4.76 2.55
C ALA A 50 5.29 4.82 1.17
N VAL A 51 6.03 4.42 0.14
CA VAL A 51 5.54 4.34 -1.23
C VAL A 51 5.62 2.88 -1.67
N MET A 52 4.47 2.32 -2.02
CA MET A 52 4.37 0.97 -2.56
C MET A 52 4.30 1.04 -4.09
N THR A 53 5.21 0.35 -4.77
CA THR A 53 5.21 0.24 -6.23
C THR A 53 5.14 -1.21 -6.68
N ASP A 54 4.66 -1.47 -7.90
CA ASP A 54 4.87 -2.77 -8.55
C ASP A 54 6.27 -2.85 -9.20
N LYS A 55 6.50 -3.94 -9.94
CA LYS A 55 7.77 -4.22 -10.62
C LYS A 55 8.13 -3.21 -11.72
N THR A 56 7.14 -2.50 -12.30
CA THR A 56 7.40 -1.47 -13.32
C THR A 56 7.68 -0.11 -12.68
N GLY A 57 7.58 -0.01 -11.35
CA GLY A 57 7.71 1.24 -10.62
C GLY A 57 6.40 2.02 -10.54
N MET A 58 5.28 1.47 -11.02
CA MET A 58 3.98 2.15 -10.91
C MET A 58 3.54 2.18 -9.46
N ILE A 59 3.13 3.34 -8.97
CA ILE A 59 2.66 3.53 -7.60
C ILE A 59 1.33 2.81 -7.41
N LYS A 60 1.24 2.03 -6.33
CA LYS A 60 0.08 1.23 -5.94
C LYS A 60 -0.55 1.68 -4.64
N GLY A 61 0.23 2.36 -3.80
CA GLY A 61 -0.28 2.94 -2.56
C GLY A 61 0.74 3.87 -1.92
N VAL A 62 0.25 4.90 -1.23
CA VAL A 62 1.08 5.86 -0.51
C VAL A 62 0.57 6.03 0.92
N GLY A 63 1.47 5.93 1.89
CA GLY A 63 1.16 6.12 3.29
C GLY A 63 2.09 7.15 3.93
N ILE A 64 1.52 8.08 4.69
CA ILE A 64 2.28 9.13 5.37
C ILE A 64 2.01 9.06 6.86
N ALA A 65 3.06 8.96 7.67
CA ALA A 65 3.03 9.11 9.11
C ALA A 65 3.66 10.45 9.51
N LYS A 66 2.82 11.40 9.95
CA LYS A 66 3.24 12.72 10.44
C LYS A 66 3.21 12.72 11.95
N CYS A 67 4.36 13.00 12.58
CA CYS A 67 4.44 13.17 14.02
C CYS A 67 3.94 14.57 14.41
N ASN A 68 3.13 14.67 15.46
CA ASN A 68 2.70 15.96 16.00
C ASN A 68 3.93 16.74 16.48
N PRO A 69 4.05 18.05 16.20
CA PRO A 69 5.16 18.87 16.69
C PRO A 69 5.39 18.82 18.20
N LYS A 70 4.33 18.58 18.98
CA LYS A 70 4.39 18.51 20.45
C LYS A 70 4.90 17.16 20.99
N ASP A 71 4.89 16.10 20.18
CA ASP A 71 5.31 14.76 20.62
C ASP A 71 6.83 14.60 20.51
N THR A 72 7.37 13.48 20.97
CA THR A 72 8.74 13.05 20.60
C THR A 72 8.68 12.23 19.31
N PHE A 73 9.53 12.55 18.34
CA PHE A 73 9.59 11.78 17.11
C PHE A 73 10.17 10.39 17.36
N ASP A 74 9.42 9.35 16.99
CA ASP A 74 9.83 7.95 17.09
C ASP A 74 9.71 7.27 15.72
N ILE A 75 10.86 7.01 15.10
CA ILE A 75 10.95 6.35 13.80
C ILE A 75 10.39 4.92 13.84
N LYS A 76 10.54 4.21 14.97
CA LYS A 76 10.07 2.82 15.12
C LYS A 76 8.55 2.75 15.12
N LYS A 77 7.86 3.83 15.52
CA LYS A 77 6.39 3.95 15.41
C LYS A 77 5.96 4.47 14.05
N GLY A 78 6.69 5.43 13.48
CA GLY A 78 6.30 6.05 12.21
C GLY A 78 6.42 5.11 11.01
N LEU A 79 7.44 4.25 10.97
CA LEU A 79 7.63 3.27 9.89
C LEU A 79 6.42 2.33 9.70
N PRO A 80 5.99 1.55 10.73
CA PRO A 80 4.85 0.65 10.58
C PRO A 80 3.54 1.41 10.30
N LEU A 81 3.37 2.61 10.86
CA LEU A 81 2.18 3.42 10.58
C LEU A 81 2.12 3.89 9.11
N ALA A 82 3.26 4.32 8.55
CA ALA A 82 3.33 4.70 7.14
C ALA A 82 3.07 3.49 6.22
N GLU A 83 3.63 2.31 6.56
CA GLU A 83 3.37 1.07 5.83
C GLU A 83 1.88 0.69 5.84
N LEU A 84 1.24 0.67 7.01
CA LEU A 84 -0.16 0.32 7.15
C LEU A 84 -1.04 1.21 6.27
N ARG A 85 -0.78 2.52 6.26
CA ARG A 85 -1.49 3.49 5.42
C ARG A 85 -1.25 3.25 3.92
N ALA A 86 -0.03 2.91 3.51
CA ALA A 86 0.26 2.59 2.11
C ALA A 86 -0.46 1.31 1.65
N ARG A 87 -0.58 0.32 2.53
CA ARG A 87 -1.32 -0.92 2.27
C ARG A 87 -2.83 -0.66 2.22
N GLU A 88 -3.36 0.12 3.16
CA GLU A 88 -4.76 0.56 3.17
C GLU A 88 -5.13 1.22 1.84
N ASP A 89 -4.35 2.20 1.40
CA ASP A 89 -4.56 2.93 0.15
C ASP A 89 -4.63 1.99 -1.07
N PHE A 90 -3.72 1.02 -1.13
CA PHE A 90 -3.71 -0.01 -2.17
C PHE A 90 -4.93 -0.93 -2.14
N TYR A 91 -5.31 -1.42 -0.94
CA TYR A 91 -6.45 -2.33 -0.82
C TYR A 91 -7.76 -1.61 -1.10
N LYS A 92 -7.90 -0.35 -0.67
CA LYS A 92 -9.04 0.51 -1.00
C LYS A 92 -9.15 0.71 -2.51
N SER A 93 -8.06 1.09 -3.18
CA SER A 93 -8.02 1.25 -4.65
C SER A 93 -8.35 -0.05 -5.39
N THR A 94 -7.87 -1.17 -4.86
CA THR A 94 -8.14 -2.50 -5.43
C THR A 94 -9.62 -2.87 -5.28
N ALA A 95 -10.21 -2.64 -4.11
CA ALA A 95 -11.63 -2.88 -3.84
C ALA A 95 -12.53 -1.97 -4.69
N GLU A 96 -12.22 -0.69 -4.80
CA GLU A 96 -12.96 0.25 -5.65
C GLU A 96 -12.96 -0.18 -7.12
N ARG A 97 -11.85 -0.70 -7.63
CA ARG A 97 -11.81 -1.24 -9.00
C ARG A 97 -12.79 -2.41 -9.15
N PHE A 98 -12.79 -3.36 -8.21
CA PHE A 98 -13.74 -4.48 -8.25
C PHE A 98 -15.20 -4.01 -8.19
N LEU A 99 -15.51 -3.04 -7.33
CA LEU A 99 -16.86 -2.50 -7.23
C LEU A 99 -17.29 -1.74 -8.49
N ARG A 100 -16.40 -0.96 -9.13
CA ARG A 100 -16.72 -0.23 -10.37
C ARG A 100 -16.84 -1.12 -11.60
N GLU A 101 -16.17 -2.26 -11.64
CA GLU A 101 -16.26 -3.20 -12.76
C GLU A 101 -17.51 -4.10 -12.67
N GLU A 102 -18.21 -4.10 -11.53
CA GLU A 102 -19.41 -4.93 -11.25
C GLU A 102 -20.76 -4.22 -11.38
N PHE A 103 -20.81 -2.89 -11.41
CA PHE A 103 -22.02 -2.07 -11.50
C PHE A 103 -21.91 -1.04 -12.63
#